data_AF-A0A920N3G8-F1
#
_entry.id   AF-A0A920N3G8-F1
#
_cell.length_a   1.000
_cell.length_b   1.000
_cell.length_c   1.000
_cell.angle_alpha   90.00
_cell.angle_beta   90.00
_cell.angle_gamma   90.00
#
_symmetry.space_group_name_H-M   'P 1'
#
loop_
_entity.id
_entity.type
_entity.pdbx_description
1 polymer ?
#
loop_
_entity_poly.entity_id
_entity_poly.type
_entity_poly.pdbx_seq_one_letter_code
_entity_poly.pdbx_strand_id
1 'polypeptide(L)'
;MAQQPETQPDVPNQQIVSWAKSRLALVSRSPRLVLALGGTLVVIVIAAVALQMRTPAKGIAQVQSSARPRNTGTARVRPVRKVQHMARIATAGGKTDFISRDELAKECIARVGAEVLDELVNRKVIELECARRGITVTNAEVKQEVVRLCKETGMEPSQWYQILKARHNITPEQYHRNRIWPAMAMKKLVGASVVVKEQDLKTAYDHHFGPRVKVRLVVYENIRRANEAWNALQKNPGDFERIAKRDSIEPNSRSLGGLIPPIRRHHEFPKLEAAAFKLKLGEISAIVQYGPPTQSRYGILKCEGHTEPEFAMKDVRDYLVKMVTDQKSQAEMARHLLAIKGRTRVDNYLMNTTTGAVARKTRQAGFNRPASAKPSSGVRPAGGAVPRGRPRSAPPTRR
;
A
#
# COMPACT_ATOMS: atom_id res chain seq x y z
N MET A 1 32.06 -15.65 -64.84
CA MET A 1 31.34 -14.43 -64.42
C MET A 1 30.14 -14.83 -63.58
N ALA A 2 29.68 -13.98 -62.66
CA ALA A 2 28.59 -14.29 -61.74
C ALA A 2 27.50 -13.22 -61.79
N GLN A 3 26.26 -13.61 -61.49
CA GLN A 3 25.20 -12.72 -61.00
C GLN A 3 24.21 -13.55 -60.19
N GLN A 4 23.84 -13.06 -59.02
CA GLN A 4 22.85 -13.67 -58.12
C GLN A 4 21.50 -12.96 -58.29
N PRO A 5 20.35 -13.63 -58.10
CA PRO A 5 19.12 -12.96 -57.74
C PRO A 5 19.14 -12.58 -56.24
N GLU A 6 18.54 -11.45 -55.90
CA GLU A 6 18.59 -10.87 -54.55
C GLU A 6 17.69 -11.59 -53.52
N THR A 7 18.14 -11.64 -52.27
CA THR A 7 17.31 -12.07 -51.13
C THR A 7 16.50 -10.89 -50.57
N GLN A 8 15.20 -10.86 -50.84
CA GLN A 8 14.30 -9.87 -50.24
C GLN A 8 14.12 -10.14 -48.72
N PRO A 9 14.20 -9.11 -47.85
CA PRO A 9 14.17 -9.33 -46.40
C PRO A 9 12.78 -9.68 -45.87
N ASP A 10 12.72 -10.69 -45.00
CA ASP A 10 11.49 -11.21 -44.41
C ASP A 10 10.83 -10.20 -43.46
N VAL A 11 9.60 -9.77 -43.77
CA VAL A 11 8.88 -8.73 -43.03
C VAL A 11 8.01 -9.38 -41.94
N PRO A 12 8.21 -9.08 -40.64
CA PRO A 12 7.48 -9.74 -39.56
C PRO A 12 5.95 -9.64 -39.72
N ASN A 13 5.32 -10.80 -39.95
CA ASN A 13 3.90 -10.90 -40.31
C ASN A 13 3.00 -10.20 -39.26
N GLN A 14 2.35 -9.10 -39.67
CA GLN A 14 1.50 -8.30 -38.78
C GLN A 14 0.29 -9.07 -38.21
N GLN A 15 -0.12 -10.18 -38.83
CA GLN A 15 -1.16 -11.06 -38.27
C GLN A 15 -0.72 -11.71 -36.96
N ILE A 16 0.57 -12.02 -36.78
CA ILE A 16 1.09 -12.57 -35.53
C ILE A 16 1.03 -11.50 -34.43
N VAL A 17 1.38 -10.26 -34.76
CA VAL A 17 1.34 -9.12 -33.83
C VAL A 17 -0.10 -8.76 -33.43
N SER A 18 -1.07 -8.82 -34.35
CA SER A 18 -2.49 -8.57 -34.03
C SER A 18 -3.13 -9.74 -33.26
N TRP A 19 -2.77 -10.98 -33.58
CA TRP A 19 -3.20 -12.19 -32.86
C TRP A 19 -2.66 -12.21 -31.42
N ALA A 20 -1.38 -11.90 -31.21
CA ALA A 20 -0.78 -11.78 -29.88
C ALA A 20 -1.46 -10.68 -29.04
N LYS A 21 -1.67 -9.48 -29.61
CA LYS A 21 -2.45 -8.40 -28.98
C LYS A 21 -3.88 -8.84 -28.64
N SER A 22 -4.51 -9.64 -29.50
CA SER A 22 -5.88 -10.14 -29.28
C SER A 22 -5.95 -11.21 -28.18
N ARG A 23 -4.93 -12.07 -28.04
CA ARG A 23 -4.84 -13.05 -26.94
C ARG A 23 -4.49 -12.40 -25.60
N LEU A 24 -3.59 -11.42 -25.59
CA LEU A 24 -3.34 -10.56 -24.42
C LEU A 24 -4.64 -9.84 -23.99
N ALA A 25 -5.41 -9.31 -24.94
CA ALA A 25 -6.72 -8.74 -24.68
C ALA A 25 -7.77 -9.76 -24.20
N LEU A 26 -7.64 -11.06 -24.53
CA LEU A 26 -8.50 -12.11 -23.99
C LEU A 26 -8.16 -12.45 -22.53
N VAL A 27 -6.87 -12.51 -22.18
CA VAL A 27 -6.42 -12.68 -20.78
C VAL A 27 -6.91 -11.50 -19.91
N SER A 28 -6.88 -10.26 -20.44
CA SER A 28 -7.45 -9.08 -19.77
C SER A 28 -8.97 -8.95 -19.87
N ARG A 29 -9.69 -9.85 -20.57
CA ARG A 29 -11.16 -9.83 -20.71
C ARG A 29 -11.90 -10.65 -19.66
N SER A 30 -11.21 -11.14 -18.63
CA SER A 30 -11.85 -11.63 -17.40
C SER A 30 -12.09 -10.45 -16.43
N PRO A 31 -13.33 -9.95 -16.27
CA PRO A 31 -13.62 -8.75 -15.45
C PRO A 31 -13.46 -8.98 -13.93
N ARG A 32 -12.94 -10.15 -13.53
CA ARG A 32 -12.64 -10.55 -12.16
C ARG A 32 -11.14 -10.47 -11.81
N LEU A 33 -10.23 -10.39 -12.80
CA LEU A 33 -8.79 -10.59 -12.57
C LEU A 33 -7.94 -9.31 -12.76
N VAL A 34 -8.36 -8.38 -13.64
CA VAL A 34 -7.70 -7.07 -13.80
C VAL A 34 -7.80 -6.19 -12.52
N LEU A 35 -8.76 -6.49 -11.62
CA LEU A 35 -8.90 -5.86 -10.31
C LEU A 35 -7.90 -6.34 -9.25
N ALA A 36 -7.06 -7.36 -9.52
CA ALA A 36 -6.24 -8.02 -8.51
C ALA A 36 -4.77 -7.53 -8.42
N LEU A 37 -4.29 -6.73 -9.37
CA LEU A 37 -2.91 -6.17 -9.38
C LEU A 37 -2.88 -4.64 -9.26
N GLY A 38 -4.01 -4.03 -8.87
CA GLY A 38 -4.18 -2.58 -8.75
C GLY A 38 -4.51 -2.13 -7.31
N GLY A 39 -3.64 -2.44 -6.35
CA GLY A 39 -3.71 -1.88 -5.00
C GLY A 39 -4.76 -2.50 -4.06
N THR A 40 -4.51 -3.73 -3.60
CA THR A 40 -5.18 -4.33 -2.43
C THR A 40 -4.77 -3.63 -1.14
N LEU A 41 -5.36 -2.44 -0.89
CA LEU A 41 -5.25 -1.75 0.39
C LEU A 41 -6.62 -1.20 0.82
N VAL A 42 -7.37 -2.08 1.48
CA VAL A 42 -8.60 -1.89 2.28
C VAL A 42 -9.58 -0.82 1.77
N VAL A 43 -10.70 -1.28 1.20
CA VAL A 43 -11.92 -0.49 1.04
C VAL A 43 -13.03 -1.14 1.86
N ILE A 44 -13.44 -0.47 2.95
CA ILE A 44 -14.76 -0.63 3.58
C ILE A 44 -15.47 0.72 3.46
N VAL A 45 -16.79 0.71 3.39
CA VAL A 45 -17.63 1.84 2.94
C VAL A 45 -18.56 2.31 4.05
N ILE A 46 -18.77 3.63 4.16
CA ILE A 46 -19.99 4.26 4.70
C ILE A 46 -20.13 5.69 4.11
N ALA A 47 -21.37 6.18 3.97
CA ALA A 47 -21.71 7.46 3.34
C ALA A 47 -23.03 8.05 3.92
N ALA A 48 -23.44 9.30 3.65
CA ALA A 48 -22.85 10.34 2.81
C ALA A 48 -22.59 11.64 3.63
N VAL A 49 -22.94 12.91 3.32
CA VAL A 49 -23.68 13.61 2.26
C VAL A 49 -22.88 14.88 1.87
N ALA A 50 -23.17 15.52 0.73
CA ALA A 50 -22.47 16.73 0.26
C ALA A 50 -23.32 18.01 0.30
N LEU A 51 -22.58 19.14 0.13
CA LEU A 51 -22.95 20.52 -0.26
C LEU A 51 -22.87 21.55 0.91
N GLN A 52 -22.48 22.81 0.70
CA GLN A 52 -22.30 23.58 -0.54
C GLN A 52 -21.28 24.73 -0.36
N MET A 53 -20.61 25.17 -1.43
CA MET A 53 -20.41 26.58 -1.86
C MET A 53 -19.10 26.80 -2.65
N ARG A 54 -19.20 27.64 -3.70
CA ARG A 54 -18.08 28.25 -4.42
C ARG A 54 -17.73 29.60 -3.77
N THR A 55 -16.48 30.03 -3.87
CA THR A 55 -16.13 31.46 -3.94
C THR A 55 -15.07 31.68 -5.02
N PRO A 56 -15.16 32.74 -5.84
CA PRO A 56 -14.03 33.20 -6.65
C PRO A 56 -13.06 34.02 -5.78
N ALA A 57 -11.76 33.78 -5.92
CA ALA A 57 -10.74 34.55 -5.23
C ALA A 57 -10.25 35.72 -6.10
N LYS A 58 -10.52 36.96 -5.69
CA LYS A 58 -9.79 38.17 -6.05
C LYS A 58 -9.96 39.20 -4.93
N GLY A 59 -8.85 39.68 -4.39
CA GLY A 59 -8.79 40.68 -3.32
C GLY A 59 -7.38 41.24 -3.27
N ILE A 60 -7.21 42.49 -3.70
CA ILE A 60 -5.90 43.14 -3.83
C ILE A 60 -5.48 43.65 -2.46
N ALA A 61 -4.23 43.45 -2.09
CA ALA A 61 -3.69 43.99 -0.84
C ALA A 61 -3.38 45.49 -1.02
N GLN A 62 -4.17 46.36 -0.38
CA GLN A 62 -3.71 47.69 0.01
C GLN A 62 -3.32 47.68 1.48
N VAL A 63 -2.11 48.13 1.78
CA VAL A 63 -1.66 48.43 3.13
C VAL A 63 -2.02 49.88 3.44
N GLN A 64 -2.86 50.11 4.44
CA GLN A 64 -2.96 51.41 5.09
C GLN A 64 -2.53 51.28 6.54
N SER A 65 -1.48 52.02 6.89
CA SER A 65 -1.02 52.24 8.25
C SER A 65 -1.93 53.27 8.93
N SER A 66 -2.37 52.97 10.15
CA SER A 66 -3.00 53.96 11.02
C SER A 66 -2.56 53.75 12.47
N ALA A 67 -2.34 54.86 13.18
CA ALA A 67 -1.86 54.86 14.56
C ALA A 67 -2.93 54.35 15.53
N ARG A 68 -2.49 53.88 16.71
CA ARG A 68 -3.34 53.11 17.64
C ARG A 68 -3.53 53.83 18.98
N PRO A 69 -4.64 54.55 19.21
CA PRO A 69 -5.08 54.88 20.55
C PRO A 69 -5.44 53.60 21.32
N ARG A 70 -5.21 53.58 22.64
CA ARG A 70 -5.68 52.51 23.52
C ARG A 70 -7.15 52.73 23.88
N ASN A 71 -8.07 52.21 23.07
CA ASN A 71 -9.47 52.04 23.53
C ASN A 71 -9.63 50.70 24.28
N THR A 72 -10.44 50.73 25.34
CA THR A 72 -10.82 49.57 26.13
C THR A 72 -11.56 48.54 25.27
N GLY A 73 -11.16 47.28 25.39
CA GLY A 73 -11.65 46.22 24.51
C GLY A 73 -13.09 45.82 24.80
N THR A 74 -14.04 46.35 24.03
CA THR A 74 -15.38 45.74 23.95
C THR A 74 -15.23 44.32 23.40
N ALA A 75 -15.68 43.33 24.17
CA ALA A 75 -15.59 41.93 23.77
C ALA A 75 -16.44 41.71 22.51
N ARG A 76 -15.79 41.51 21.35
CA ARG A 76 -16.48 41.29 20.08
C ARG A 76 -17.20 39.94 20.13
N VAL A 77 -18.46 39.96 20.52
CA VAL A 77 -19.36 38.79 20.61
C VAL A 77 -19.26 38.00 19.31
N ARG A 78 -18.78 36.76 19.39
CA ARG A 78 -18.80 35.86 18.23
C ARG A 78 -20.26 35.64 17.84
N PRO A 79 -20.66 35.85 16.56
CA PRO A 79 -22.01 35.56 16.14
C PRO A 79 -22.28 34.07 16.39
N VAL A 80 -23.38 33.77 17.10
CA VAL A 80 -23.77 32.39 17.41
C VAL A 80 -23.96 31.65 16.09
N ARG A 81 -23.18 30.58 15.87
CA ARG A 81 -23.25 29.76 14.67
C ARG A 81 -24.63 29.11 14.63
N LYS A 82 -25.51 29.59 13.75
CA LYS A 82 -26.87 29.04 13.57
C LYS A 82 -26.79 27.52 13.41
N VAL A 83 -27.59 26.79 14.20
CA VAL A 83 -27.66 25.33 14.13
C VAL A 83 -28.16 24.95 12.75
N GLN A 84 -27.38 24.12 12.05
CA GLN A 84 -27.76 23.62 10.73
C GLN A 84 -28.41 22.25 10.91
N HIS A 85 -29.72 22.18 10.72
CA HIS A 85 -30.47 20.92 10.79
C HIS A 85 -30.30 20.13 9.49
N MET A 86 -30.13 18.80 9.61
CA MET A 86 -29.95 17.88 8.48
C MET A 86 -31.23 17.07 8.19
N ALA A 87 -32.02 16.80 9.22
CA ALA A 87 -33.35 16.20 9.08
C ALA A 87 -34.33 16.84 10.06
N ARG A 88 -35.62 16.87 9.68
CA ARG A 88 -36.75 17.15 10.56
C ARG A 88 -37.60 15.90 10.65
N ILE A 89 -37.87 15.44 11.86
CA ILE A 89 -38.73 14.30 12.17
C ILE A 89 -40.03 14.87 12.71
N ALA A 90 -41.18 14.37 12.26
CA ALA A 90 -42.49 14.75 12.80
C ALA A 90 -43.35 13.50 12.97
N THR A 91 -44.03 13.37 14.11
CA THR A 91 -44.93 12.25 14.39
C THR A 91 -46.40 12.65 14.21
N ALA A 92 -47.29 11.67 14.07
CA ALA A 92 -48.73 11.91 13.94
C ALA A 92 -49.35 12.67 15.14
N GLY A 93 -48.73 12.57 16.32
CA GLY A 93 -49.09 13.36 17.51
C GLY A 93 -48.49 14.77 17.56
N GLY A 94 -48.08 15.34 16.43
CA GLY A 94 -47.60 16.73 16.30
C GLY A 94 -46.18 17.01 16.81
N LYS A 95 -45.56 16.11 17.59
CA LYS A 95 -44.17 16.30 18.06
C LYS A 95 -43.22 16.38 16.86
N THR A 96 -42.48 17.48 16.76
CA THR A 96 -41.39 17.68 15.80
C THR A 96 -40.04 17.63 16.52
N ASP A 97 -39.05 17.00 15.90
CA ASP A 97 -37.68 16.86 16.38
C ASP A 97 -36.68 17.07 15.22
N PHE A 98 -35.40 17.31 15.49
CA PHE A 98 -34.41 17.65 14.45
C PHE A 98 -33.02 17.06 14.68
N ILE A 99 -32.52 16.28 13.72
CA ILE A 99 -31.13 15.84 13.69
C ILE A 99 -30.26 17.03 13.24
N SER A 100 -29.29 17.42 14.06
CA SER A 100 -28.36 18.50 13.76
C SER A 100 -27.16 18.03 12.94
N ARG A 101 -26.52 18.94 12.21
CA ARG A 101 -25.27 18.65 11.46
C ARG A 101 -24.15 18.19 12.39
N ASP A 102 -24.04 18.78 13.57
CA ASP A 102 -22.89 18.52 14.44
C ASP A 102 -23.10 17.23 15.28
N GLU A 103 -24.34 16.84 15.53
CA GLU A 103 -24.74 15.49 15.98
C GLU A 103 -24.44 14.42 14.92
N LEU A 104 -24.91 14.60 13.68
CA LEU A 104 -24.57 13.71 12.57
C LEU A 104 -23.05 13.62 12.37
N ALA A 105 -22.33 14.75 12.46
CA ALA A 105 -20.88 14.76 12.36
C ALA A 105 -20.20 14.00 13.51
N LYS A 106 -20.68 14.11 14.76
CA LYS A 106 -20.20 13.31 15.90
C LYS A 106 -20.39 11.82 15.62
N GLU A 107 -21.57 11.42 15.16
CA GLU A 107 -21.90 10.03 14.83
C GLU A 107 -21.07 9.48 13.64
N CYS A 108 -20.78 10.30 12.63
CA CYS A 108 -19.86 9.94 11.55
C CYS A 108 -18.40 9.83 12.04
N ILE A 109 -17.94 10.77 12.88
CA ILE A 109 -16.58 10.76 13.44
C ILE A 109 -16.37 9.51 14.31
N ALA A 110 -17.37 9.12 15.12
CA ALA A 110 -17.32 7.92 15.95
C ALA A 110 -17.23 6.61 15.16
N ARG A 111 -17.80 6.55 13.94
CA ARG A 111 -17.79 5.33 13.10
C ARG A 111 -16.62 5.24 12.12
N VAL A 112 -16.29 6.35 11.44
CA VAL A 112 -15.30 6.37 10.33
C VAL A 112 -14.30 7.52 10.42
N GLY A 113 -14.35 8.35 11.47
CA GLY A 113 -13.51 9.53 11.60
C GLY A 113 -12.01 9.24 11.64
N ALA A 114 -11.61 8.09 12.19
CA ALA A 114 -10.20 7.66 12.25
C ALA A 114 -9.60 7.46 10.85
N GLU A 115 -10.28 6.70 9.99
CA GLU A 115 -9.84 6.38 8.62
C GLU A 115 -9.84 7.63 7.73
N VAL A 116 -10.91 8.43 7.80
CA VAL A 116 -11.02 9.70 7.08
C VAL A 116 -9.93 10.68 7.52
N LEU A 117 -9.58 10.71 8.81
CA LEU A 117 -8.50 11.56 9.31
C LEU A 117 -7.12 11.11 8.83
N ASP A 118 -6.82 9.80 8.77
CA ASP A 118 -5.55 9.34 8.18
C ASP A 118 -5.48 9.67 6.67
N GLU A 119 -6.55 9.52 5.89
CA GLU A 119 -6.54 9.95 4.48
C GLU A 119 -6.28 11.47 4.33
N LEU A 120 -6.88 12.29 5.19
CA LEU A 120 -6.68 13.75 5.23
C LEU A 120 -5.25 14.12 5.67
N VAL A 121 -4.70 13.45 6.68
CA VAL A 121 -3.32 13.60 7.14
C VAL A 121 -2.36 13.21 6.02
N ASN A 122 -2.55 12.05 5.39
CA ASN A 122 -1.70 11.55 4.31
C ASN A 122 -1.62 12.55 3.16
N ARG A 123 -2.77 13.08 2.71
CA ARG A 123 -2.76 14.12 1.67
C ARG A 123 -2.09 15.40 2.16
N LYS A 124 -2.35 15.86 3.39
CA LYS A 124 -1.73 17.08 3.95
C LYS A 124 -0.20 16.97 4.06
N VAL A 125 0.32 15.80 4.44
CA VAL A 125 1.75 15.50 4.50
C VAL A 125 2.39 15.58 3.10
N ILE A 126 1.71 15.11 2.07
CA ILE A 126 2.15 15.23 0.66
C ILE A 126 2.07 16.68 0.18
N GLU A 127 0.98 17.40 0.45
CA GLU A 127 0.81 18.83 0.14
C GLU A 127 1.97 19.68 0.71
N LEU A 128 2.37 19.41 1.97
CA LEU A 128 3.48 20.12 2.63
C LEU A 128 4.85 19.81 2.01
N GLU A 129 5.14 18.54 1.69
CA GLU A 129 6.42 18.18 1.04
C GLU A 129 6.50 18.71 -0.40
N CYS A 130 5.39 18.70 -1.14
CA CYS A 130 5.30 19.32 -2.46
C CYS A 130 5.63 20.81 -2.39
N ALA A 131 4.98 21.56 -1.50
CA ALA A 131 5.26 22.98 -1.27
C ALA A 131 6.74 23.22 -0.88
N ARG A 132 7.30 22.37 0.00
CA ARG A 132 8.72 22.44 0.43
C ARG A 132 9.72 22.16 -0.70
N ARG A 133 9.30 21.57 -1.83
CA ARG A 133 10.11 21.35 -3.03
C ARG A 133 9.73 22.25 -4.23
N GLY A 134 8.77 23.17 -4.07
CA GLY A 134 8.23 23.95 -5.19
C GLY A 134 7.46 23.13 -6.22
N ILE A 135 7.03 21.91 -5.88
CA ILE A 135 6.31 21.01 -6.79
C ILE A 135 4.81 21.32 -6.74
N THR A 136 4.24 21.63 -7.90
CA THR A 136 2.81 21.88 -8.09
C THR A 136 2.18 20.78 -8.95
N VAL A 137 0.94 20.39 -8.63
CA VAL A 137 0.08 19.55 -9.45
C VAL A 137 -1.23 20.29 -9.67
N THR A 138 -1.56 20.55 -10.93
CA THR A 138 -2.71 21.37 -11.35
C THR A 138 -3.96 20.53 -11.59
N ASN A 139 -5.13 21.18 -11.55
CA ASN A 139 -6.41 20.55 -11.91
C ASN A 139 -6.49 20.13 -13.39
N ALA A 140 -5.65 20.69 -14.27
CA ALA A 140 -5.55 20.28 -15.67
C ALA A 140 -4.85 18.92 -15.79
N GLU A 141 -3.68 18.78 -15.15
CA GLU A 141 -2.92 17.53 -15.10
C GLU A 141 -3.71 16.40 -14.44
N VAL A 142 -4.45 16.69 -13.36
CA VAL A 142 -5.32 15.70 -12.68
C VAL A 142 -6.44 15.20 -13.61
N LYS A 143 -7.04 16.07 -14.44
CA LYS A 143 -8.04 15.66 -15.43
C LYS A 143 -7.41 14.87 -16.57
N GLN A 144 -6.25 15.29 -17.07
CA GLN A 144 -5.51 14.61 -18.13
C GLN A 144 -5.06 13.20 -17.69
N GLU A 145 -4.65 13.02 -16.43
CA GLU A 145 -4.28 11.71 -15.90
C GLU A 145 -5.48 10.75 -15.84
N VAL A 146 -6.69 11.23 -15.50
CA VAL A 146 -7.90 10.38 -15.60
C VAL A 146 -8.18 10.02 -17.05
N VAL A 147 -8.09 10.95 -18.00
CA VAL A 147 -8.23 10.65 -19.44
C VAL A 147 -7.21 9.60 -19.89
N ARG A 148 -5.96 9.68 -19.41
CA ARG A 148 -4.90 8.70 -19.70
C ARG A 148 -5.26 7.30 -19.17
N LEU A 149 -5.65 7.19 -17.90
CA LEU A 149 -6.05 5.93 -17.27
C LEU A 149 -7.30 5.30 -17.91
N CYS A 150 -8.29 6.12 -18.24
CA CYS A 150 -9.49 5.71 -18.96
C CYS A 150 -9.16 5.19 -20.38
N LYS A 151 -8.27 5.88 -21.12
CA LYS A 151 -7.78 5.41 -22.42
C LYS A 151 -7.01 4.08 -22.32
N GLU A 152 -6.20 3.87 -21.28
CA GLU A 152 -5.49 2.60 -21.05
C GLU A 152 -6.42 1.42 -20.73
N THR A 153 -7.65 1.70 -20.26
CA THR A 153 -8.67 0.69 -19.94
C THR A 153 -9.76 0.57 -21.01
N GLY A 154 -9.67 1.35 -22.11
CA GLY A 154 -10.67 1.37 -23.18
C GLY A 154 -12.04 1.92 -22.74
N MET A 155 -12.08 2.79 -21.73
CA MET A 155 -13.30 3.33 -21.13
C MET A 155 -13.36 4.85 -21.28
N GLU A 156 -14.56 5.41 -21.35
CA GLU A 156 -14.76 6.87 -21.27
C GLU A 156 -14.75 7.38 -19.82
N PRO A 157 -14.17 8.56 -19.52
CA PRO A 157 -14.14 9.10 -18.15
C PRO A 157 -15.53 9.30 -17.54
N SER A 158 -16.55 9.60 -18.35
CA SER A 158 -17.95 9.70 -17.90
C SER A 158 -18.45 8.37 -17.34
N GLN A 159 -18.22 7.26 -18.03
CA GLN A 159 -18.57 5.91 -17.59
C GLN A 159 -17.78 5.51 -16.33
N TRP A 160 -16.48 5.85 -16.27
CA TRP A 160 -15.65 5.63 -15.09
C TRP A 160 -16.20 6.32 -13.84
N TYR A 161 -16.61 7.59 -13.94
CA TYR A 161 -17.23 8.31 -12.82
C TYR A 161 -18.58 7.70 -12.39
N GLN A 162 -19.38 7.18 -13.33
CA GLN A 162 -20.62 6.48 -12.95
C GLN A 162 -20.33 5.17 -12.20
N ILE A 163 -19.29 4.42 -12.57
CA ILE A 163 -18.87 3.22 -11.83
C ILE A 163 -18.39 3.58 -10.42
N LEU A 164 -17.57 4.62 -10.28
CA LEU A 164 -17.11 5.12 -8.96
C LEU A 164 -18.28 5.56 -8.08
N LYS A 165 -19.27 6.25 -8.65
CA LYS A 165 -20.49 6.66 -7.93
C LYS A 165 -21.34 5.44 -7.54
N ALA A 166 -21.59 4.52 -8.47
CA ALA A 166 -22.47 3.37 -8.23
C ALA A 166 -21.88 2.33 -7.24
N ARG A 167 -20.56 2.11 -7.27
CA ARG A 167 -19.89 1.10 -6.42
C ARG A 167 -19.36 1.64 -5.09
N HIS A 168 -19.00 2.92 -5.03
CA HIS A 168 -18.29 3.49 -3.88
C HIS A 168 -18.88 4.83 -3.39
N ASN A 169 -19.90 5.37 -4.07
CA ASN A 169 -20.50 6.68 -3.81
C ASN A 169 -19.50 7.86 -3.78
N ILE A 170 -18.42 7.75 -4.58
CA ILE A 170 -17.36 8.76 -4.68
C ILE A 170 -17.68 9.73 -5.83
N THR A 171 -17.61 11.05 -5.57
CA THR A 171 -17.75 12.09 -6.62
C THR A 171 -16.45 12.26 -7.42
N PRO A 172 -16.50 12.80 -8.66
CA PRO A 172 -15.29 13.07 -9.44
C PRO A 172 -14.27 13.94 -8.69
N GLU A 173 -14.72 14.94 -7.94
CA GLU A 173 -13.88 15.87 -7.18
C GLU A 173 -13.23 15.18 -5.97
N GLN A 174 -13.96 14.27 -5.31
CA GLN A 174 -13.41 13.43 -4.26
C GLN A 174 -12.33 12.50 -4.84
N TYR A 175 -12.61 11.83 -5.95
CA TYR A 175 -11.64 10.93 -6.62
C TYR A 175 -10.39 11.67 -7.09
N HIS A 176 -10.55 12.84 -7.74
CA HIS A 176 -9.47 13.73 -8.17
C HIS A 176 -8.59 14.13 -6.99
N ARG A 177 -9.17 14.65 -5.92
CA ARG A 177 -8.43 15.18 -4.76
C ARG A 177 -7.83 14.09 -3.86
N ASN A 178 -8.51 12.94 -3.72
CA ASN A 178 -8.15 11.93 -2.72
C ASN A 178 -7.37 10.74 -3.32
N ARG A 179 -7.41 10.52 -4.64
CA ARG A 179 -6.75 9.37 -5.29
C ARG A 179 -5.79 9.79 -6.41
N ILE A 180 -6.23 10.62 -7.36
CA ILE A 180 -5.38 11.03 -8.51
C ILE A 180 -4.32 12.05 -8.10
N TRP A 181 -4.70 13.13 -7.41
CA TRP A 181 -3.77 14.19 -6.99
C TRP A 181 -2.62 13.66 -6.11
N PRO A 182 -2.85 12.82 -5.08
CA PRO A 182 -1.76 12.27 -4.26
C PRO A 182 -0.80 11.39 -5.06
N ALA A 183 -1.29 10.58 -5.99
CA ALA A 183 -0.47 9.73 -6.86
C ALA A 183 0.40 10.59 -7.80
N MET A 184 -0.19 11.59 -8.46
CA MET A 184 0.53 12.53 -9.33
C MET A 184 1.57 13.35 -8.55
N ALA A 185 1.21 13.81 -7.35
CA ALA A 185 2.11 14.53 -6.45
C ALA A 185 3.29 13.66 -6.03
N MET A 186 3.06 12.41 -5.62
CA MET A 186 4.14 11.50 -5.24
C MET A 186 5.02 11.10 -6.44
N LYS A 187 4.44 10.90 -7.63
CA LYS A 187 5.19 10.67 -8.88
C LYS A 187 6.14 11.83 -9.19
N LYS A 188 5.70 13.08 -9.03
CA LYS A 188 6.58 14.27 -9.14
C LYS A 188 7.61 14.38 -8.01
N LEU A 189 7.29 13.94 -6.78
CA LEU A 189 8.21 13.97 -5.62
C LEU A 189 9.35 12.95 -5.70
N VAL A 190 9.12 11.79 -6.32
CA VAL A 190 10.13 10.77 -6.63
C VAL A 190 10.94 11.16 -7.87
N GLY A 191 10.29 11.80 -8.85
CA GLY A 191 10.89 12.17 -10.13
C GLY A 191 11.14 10.96 -11.04
N ALA A 192 11.84 11.16 -12.15
CA ALA A 192 12.17 10.12 -13.14
C ALA A 192 13.32 9.19 -12.69
N SER A 193 13.46 8.93 -11.38
CA SER A 193 14.59 8.21 -10.77
C SER A 193 14.50 6.67 -10.88
N VAL A 194 13.46 6.15 -11.54
CA VAL A 194 13.22 4.71 -11.70
C VAL A 194 14.05 4.15 -12.86
N VAL A 195 15.23 3.61 -12.53
CA VAL A 195 16.07 2.88 -13.49
C VAL A 195 15.64 1.42 -13.56
N VAL A 196 15.19 1.01 -14.75
CA VAL A 196 15.00 -0.39 -15.12
C VAL A 196 16.32 -0.95 -15.65
N LYS A 197 16.81 -2.03 -15.03
CA LYS A 197 18.00 -2.78 -15.43
C LYS A 197 17.58 -4.06 -16.15
N GLU A 198 18.48 -4.61 -16.95
CA GLU A 198 18.22 -5.88 -17.67
C GLU A 198 17.88 -7.03 -16.72
N GLN A 199 18.50 -7.09 -15.53
CA GLN A 199 18.17 -8.09 -14.52
C GLN A 199 16.73 -7.97 -13.98
N ASP A 200 16.16 -6.77 -13.90
CA ASP A 200 14.76 -6.61 -13.50
C ASP A 200 13.82 -7.16 -14.59
N LEU A 201 14.15 -6.87 -15.86
CA LEU A 201 13.41 -7.39 -17.02
C LEU A 201 13.51 -8.92 -17.09
N LYS A 202 14.69 -9.50 -16.85
CA LYS A 202 14.88 -10.94 -16.81
C LYS A 202 14.07 -11.58 -15.68
N THR A 203 14.13 -11.04 -14.46
CA THR A 203 13.35 -11.55 -13.32
C THR A 203 11.84 -11.43 -13.55
N ALA A 204 11.37 -10.34 -14.17
CA ALA A 204 9.98 -10.19 -14.55
C ALA A 204 9.57 -11.17 -15.68
N TYR A 205 10.44 -11.39 -16.68
CA TYR A 205 10.22 -12.41 -17.71
C TYR A 205 10.14 -13.81 -17.10
N ASP A 206 11.14 -14.22 -16.31
CA ASP A 206 11.23 -15.53 -15.66
C ASP A 206 9.98 -15.83 -14.80
N HIS A 207 9.45 -14.83 -14.08
CA HIS A 207 8.23 -14.94 -13.26
C HIS A 207 6.93 -15.02 -14.08
N HIS A 208 6.77 -14.18 -15.10
CA HIS A 208 5.50 -14.04 -15.83
C HIS A 208 5.38 -14.93 -17.06
N PHE A 209 6.46 -15.15 -17.80
CA PHE A 209 6.48 -15.83 -19.12
C PHE A 209 7.45 -17.01 -19.20
N GLY A 210 8.47 -17.05 -18.34
CA GLY A 210 9.48 -18.09 -18.30
C GLY A 210 8.95 -19.49 -17.92
N PRO A 211 9.82 -20.52 -18.00
CA PRO A 211 9.43 -21.90 -17.80
C PRO A 211 8.96 -22.16 -16.37
N ARG A 212 7.91 -22.98 -16.24
CA ARG A 212 7.29 -23.35 -14.94
C ARG A 212 7.23 -24.85 -14.78
N VAL A 213 7.32 -25.34 -13.54
CA VAL A 213 7.25 -26.77 -13.21
C VAL A 213 5.80 -27.17 -12.93
N LYS A 214 5.27 -28.16 -13.65
CA LYS A 214 4.00 -28.82 -13.34
C LYS A 214 4.24 -29.77 -12.18
N VAL A 215 3.51 -29.64 -11.08
CA VAL A 215 3.71 -30.48 -9.90
C VAL A 215 2.40 -30.86 -9.24
N ARG A 216 2.44 -31.98 -8.52
CA ARG A 216 1.49 -32.27 -7.44
C ARG A 216 2.15 -31.98 -6.10
N LEU A 217 1.37 -31.54 -5.13
CA LEU A 217 1.78 -31.14 -3.79
C LEU A 217 0.90 -31.81 -2.73
N VAL A 218 1.54 -32.46 -1.75
CA VAL A 218 0.90 -32.88 -0.47
C VAL A 218 1.42 -31.98 0.64
N VAL A 219 0.54 -31.48 1.51
CA VAL A 219 0.91 -30.52 2.57
C VAL A 219 0.49 -31.02 3.96
N TYR A 220 1.36 -30.81 4.95
CA TYR A 220 1.15 -31.10 6.37
C TYR A 220 1.53 -29.91 7.27
N GLU A 221 0.92 -29.79 8.46
CA GLU A 221 1.35 -28.86 9.52
C GLU A 221 2.35 -29.50 10.49
N ASN A 222 2.45 -30.83 10.45
CA ASN A 222 3.27 -31.63 11.35
C ASN A 222 4.28 -32.46 10.55
N ILE A 223 5.57 -32.26 10.85
CA ILE A 223 6.69 -32.92 10.19
C ILE A 223 6.67 -34.46 10.35
N ARG A 224 6.06 -35.01 11.41
CA ARG A 224 5.93 -36.48 11.59
C ARG A 224 5.04 -37.09 10.51
N ARG A 225 3.84 -36.52 10.29
CA ARG A 225 2.93 -36.94 9.22
C ARG A 225 3.53 -36.73 7.82
N ALA A 226 4.34 -35.70 7.64
CA ALA A 226 5.09 -35.52 6.40
C ALA A 226 6.14 -36.63 6.19
N ASN A 227 6.84 -37.08 7.24
CA ASN A 227 7.78 -38.21 7.15
C ASN A 227 7.06 -39.55 6.91
N GLU A 228 5.94 -39.81 7.59
CA GLU A 228 5.09 -41.00 7.35
C GLU A 228 4.68 -41.08 5.87
N ALA A 229 4.15 -39.98 5.33
CA ALA A 229 3.73 -39.89 3.93
C ALA A 229 4.90 -39.98 2.95
N TRP A 230 6.01 -39.30 3.22
CA TRP A 230 7.21 -39.35 2.38
C TRP A 230 7.79 -40.76 2.31
N ASN A 231 7.90 -41.45 3.45
CA ASN A 231 8.35 -42.84 3.52
C ASN A 231 7.40 -43.81 2.80
N ALA A 232 6.09 -43.54 2.78
CA ALA A 232 5.14 -44.30 1.97
C ALA A 232 5.34 -44.03 0.47
N LEU A 233 5.56 -42.78 0.08
CA LEU A 233 5.77 -42.37 -1.32
C LEU A 233 7.10 -42.87 -1.91
N GLN A 234 8.17 -42.99 -1.10
CA GLN A 234 9.43 -43.62 -1.53
C GLN A 234 9.24 -45.13 -1.80
N LYS A 235 8.29 -45.79 -1.13
CA LYS A 235 7.96 -47.21 -1.35
C LYS A 235 6.96 -47.44 -2.49
N ASN A 236 6.00 -46.52 -2.66
CA ASN A 236 5.04 -46.53 -3.76
C ASN A 236 4.79 -45.12 -4.32
N PRO A 237 5.57 -44.67 -5.32
CA PRO A 237 5.38 -43.38 -5.98
C PRO A 237 4.01 -43.21 -6.67
N GLY A 238 3.32 -44.31 -6.99
CA GLY A 238 1.98 -44.30 -7.57
C GLY A 238 0.89 -43.79 -6.62
N ASP A 239 1.11 -43.90 -5.31
CA ASP A 239 0.12 -43.52 -4.29
C ASP A 239 -0.04 -42.00 -4.10
N PHE A 240 0.72 -41.16 -4.82
CA PHE A 240 0.75 -39.71 -4.62
C PHE A 240 -0.64 -39.06 -4.62
N GLU A 241 -1.49 -39.39 -5.60
CA GLU A 241 -2.84 -38.84 -5.65
C GLU A 241 -3.73 -39.30 -4.49
N ARG A 242 -3.59 -40.56 -4.07
CA ARG A 242 -4.38 -41.16 -3.00
C ARG A 242 -3.99 -40.56 -1.64
N ILE A 243 -2.69 -40.40 -1.40
CA ILE A 243 -2.14 -39.73 -0.21
C ILE A 243 -2.52 -38.24 -0.22
N ALA A 244 -2.43 -37.56 -1.36
CA ALA A 244 -2.88 -36.18 -1.50
C ALA A 244 -4.37 -36.02 -1.14
N LYS A 245 -5.26 -36.83 -1.73
CA LYS A 245 -6.72 -36.82 -1.46
C LYS A 245 -7.04 -37.15 0.00
N ARG A 246 -6.38 -38.16 0.58
CA ARG A 246 -6.60 -38.61 1.96
C ARG A 246 -6.09 -37.63 3.01
N ASP A 247 -4.85 -37.15 2.86
CA ASP A 247 -4.09 -36.54 3.95
C ASP A 247 -3.80 -35.05 3.79
N SER A 248 -3.72 -34.53 2.56
CA SER A 248 -3.25 -33.15 2.32
C SER A 248 -4.18 -32.14 2.96
N ILE A 249 -3.60 -31.15 3.63
CA ILE A 249 -4.35 -30.03 4.22
C ILE A 249 -4.60 -28.89 3.23
N GLU A 250 -3.96 -28.90 2.05
CA GLU A 250 -4.13 -27.86 1.03
C GLU A 250 -5.50 -28.01 0.35
N PRO A 251 -6.49 -27.16 0.67
CA PRO A 251 -7.89 -27.42 0.33
C PRO A 251 -8.13 -27.39 -1.18
N ASN A 252 -7.38 -26.55 -1.91
CA ASN A 252 -7.60 -26.32 -3.34
C ASN A 252 -7.12 -27.48 -4.21
N SER A 253 -6.07 -28.20 -3.78
CA SER A 253 -5.44 -29.26 -4.56
C SER A 253 -5.76 -30.67 -4.06
N ARG A 254 -6.18 -30.83 -2.79
CA ARG A 254 -6.48 -32.13 -2.16
C ARG A 254 -7.38 -33.01 -3.03
N SER A 255 -8.55 -32.49 -3.41
CA SER A 255 -9.52 -33.21 -4.26
C SER A 255 -8.96 -33.56 -5.65
N LEU A 256 -8.07 -32.71 -6.19
CA LEU A 256 -7.41 -32.86 -7.49
C LEU A 256 -6.16 -33.77 -7.44
N GLY A 257 -5.98 -34.56 -6.37
CA GLY A 257 -4.82 -35.44 -6.23
C GLY A 257 -3.52 -34.65 -6.05
N GLY A 258 -3.59 -33.50 -5.37
CA GLY A 258 -2.47 -32.60 -5.10
C GLY A 258 -2.10 -31.68 -6.26
N LEU A 259 -2.78 -31.73 -7.41
CA LEU A 259 -2.45 -30.89 -8.57
C LEU A 259 -2.63 -29.39 -8.23
N ILE A 260 -1.57 -28.60 -8.43
CA ILE A 260 -1.57 -27.14 -8.23
C ILE A 260 -1.22 -26.40 -9.53
N PRO A 261 -1.49 -25.08 -9.64
CA PRO A 261 -0.96 -24.26 -10.72
C PRO A 261 0.58 -24.39 -10.84
N PRO A 262 1.16 -24.41 -12.05
CA PRO A 262 2.59 -24.62 -12.24
C PRO A 262 3.47 -23.62 -11.49
N ILE A 263 4.49 -24.12 -10.79
CA ILE A 263 5.43 -23.31 -10.00
C ILE A 263 6.33 -22.52 -10.96
N ARG A 264 6.14 -21.21 -10.97
CA ARG A 264 6.93 -20.20 -11.69
C ARG A 264 8.22 -19.83 -10.95
N ARG A 265 9.17 -19.24 -11.66
CA ARG A 265 10.37 -18.62 -11.04
C ARG A 265 9.98 -17.44 -10.16
N HIS A 266 10.81 -17.13 -9.17
CA HIS A 266 10.58 -16.06 -8.20
C HIS A 266 9.25 -16.21 -7.44
N HIS A 267 8.96 -17.42 -6.96
CA HIS A 267 7.77 -17.73 -6.17
C HIS A 267 7.85 -17.10 -4.77
N GLU A 268 6.71 -16.82 -4.14
CA GLU A 268 6.66 -16.35 -2.74
C GLU A 268 7.22 -17.36 -1.71
N PHE A 269 7.57 -18.58 -2.14
CA PHE A 269 8.18 -19.63 -1.33
C PHE A 269 9.48 -20.14 -1.99
N PRO A 270 10.62 -19.46 -1.84
CA PRO A 270 11.86 -19.80 -2.55
C PRO A 270 12.38 -21.22 -2.30
N LYS A 271 12.12 -21.80 -1.12
CA LYS A 271 12.44 -23.21 -0.83
C LYS A 271 11.61 -24.20 -1.65
N LEU A 272 10.34 -23.88 -1.91
CA LEU A 272 9.41 -24.70 -2.70
C LEU A 272 9.74 -24.59 -4.20
N GLU A 273 10.07 -23.38 -4.68
CA GLU A 273 10.62 -23.16 -6.02
C GLU A 273 11.93 -23.94 -6.24
N ALA A 274 12.90 -23.78 -5.33
CA ALA A 274 14.22 -24.42 -5.45
C ALA A 274 14.18 -25.94 -5.31
N ALA A 275 13.10 -26.51 -4.75
CA ALA A 275 12.82 -27.94 -4.81
C ALA A 275 12.19 -28.32 -6.15
N ALA A 276 11.10 -27.65 -6.56
CA ALA A 276 10.38 -27.95 -7.79
C ALA A 276 11.28 -27.93 -9.03
N PHE A 277 12.08 -26.87 -9.21
CA PHE A 277 12.98 -26.70 -10.37
C PHE A 277 14.24 -27.60 -10.35
N LYS A 278 14.35 -28.54 -9.40
CA LYS A 278 15.37 -29.59 -9.41
C LYS A 278 14.81 -30.95 -9.86
N LEU A 279 13.49 -31.14 -9.82
CA LEU A 279 12.86 -32.44 -10.06
C LEU A 279 12.80 -32.79 -11.55
N LYS A 280 13.24 -33.99 -11.89
CA LYS A 280 12.98 -34.64 -13.18
C LYS A 280 11.53 -35.13 -13.24
N LEU A 281 11.04 -35.41 -14.45
CA LEU A 281 9.67 -35.95 -14.64
C LEU A 281 9.46 -37.22 -13.80
N GLY A 282 8.38 -37.27 -13.03
CA GLY A 282 8.03 -38.37 -12.13
C GLY A 282 8.72 -38.34 -10.75
N GLU A 283 9.77 -37.53 -10.56
CA GLU A 283 10.56 -37.47 -9.33
C GLU A 283 9.76 -36.87 -8.15
N ILE A 284 9.99 -37.41 -6.94
CA ILE A 284 9.36 -36.97 -5.68
C ILE A 284 10.42 -36.27 -4.82
N SER A 285 10.12 -35.05 -4.35
CA SER A 285 11.05 -34.25 -3.55
C SER A 285 11.27 -34.81 -2.14
N ALA A 286 12.37 -34.40 -1.51
CA ALA A 286 12.45 -34.34 -0.05
C ALA A 286 11.36 -33.43 0.53
N ILE A 287 11.09 -33.53 1.84
CA ILE A 287 10.11 -32.68 2.54
C ILE A 287 10.62 -31.23 2.58
N VAL A 288 9.82 -30.30 2.05
CA VAL A 288 10.12 -28.87 1.99
C VAL A 288 9.35 -28.12 3.06
N GLN A 289 10.05 -27.49 4.01
CA GLN A 289 9.41 -26.55 4.95
C GLN A 289 9.28 -25.15 4.31
N TYR A 290 8.07 -24.59 4.30
CA TYR A 290 7.74 -23.25 3.81
C TYR A 290 6.66 -22.58 4.68
N GLY A 291 6.24 -21.35 4.31
CA GLY A 291 5.37 -20.51 5.14
C GLY A 291 6.13 -19.70 6.21
N PRO A 292 5.44 -18.86 6.99
CA PRO A 292 6.05 -18.09 8.08
C PRO A 292 6.36 -19.01 9.27
N PRO A 293 7.33 -18.66 10.15
CA PRO A 293 7.73 -19.53 11.27
C PRO A 293 6.56 -19.98 12.17
N THR A 294 5.60 -19.08 12.41
CA THR A 294 4.40 -19.30 13.23
C THR A 294 3.33 -20.20 12.58
N GLN A 295 3.42 -20.47 11.27
CA GLN A 295 2.49 -21.32 10.52
C GLN A 295 3.25 -22.16 9.47
N SER A 296 4.31 -22.83 9.92
CA SER A 296 5.14 -23.68 9.05
C SER A 296 4.31 -24.77 8.36
N ARG A 297 4.50 -24.92 7.05
CA ARG A 297 3.92 -25.96 6.20
C ARG A 297 5.03 -26.89 5.71
N TYR A 298 4.74 -28.19 5.65
CA TYR A 298 5.65 -29.22 5.16
C TYR A 298 5.08 -29.81 3.87
N GLY A 299 5.68 -29.45 2.73
CA GLY A 299 5.27 -29.87 1.40
C GLY A 299 6.10 -31.05 0.88
N ILE A 300 5.45 -31.99 0.20
CA ILE A 300 6.10 -33.00 -0.65
C ILE A 300 5.64 -32.74 -2.08
N LEU A 301 6.57 -32.64 -3.02
CA LEU A 301 6.27 -32.42 -4.44
C LEU A 301 6.48 -33.70 -5.25
N LYS A 302 5.68 -33.87 -6.30
CA LYS A 302 5.97 -34.77 -7.44
C LYS A 302 5.95 -33.97 -8.73
N CYS A 303 6.95 -34.16 -9.59
CA CYS A 303 7.03 -33.47 -10.88
C CYS A 303 6.20 -34.18 -11.97
N GLU A 304 5.30 -33.43 -12.58
CA GLU A 304 4.46 -33.84 -13.72
C GLU A 304 4.96 -33.16 -15.03
N GLY A 305 6.23 -32.76 -15.06
CA GLY A 305 6.92 -32.16 -16.21
C GLY A 305 7.04 -30.64 -16.14
N HIS A 306 7.44 -30.04 -17.26
CA HIS A 306 7.69 -28.60 -17.38
C HIS A 306 6.71 -27.94 -18.37
N THR A 307 6.79 -26.60 -18.47
CA THR A 307 6.12 -25.77 -19.47
C THR A 307 7.16 -24.92 -20.19
N GLU A 308 7.08 -24.87 -21.51
CA GLU A 308 7.86 -23.95 -22.32
C GLU A 308 7.26 -22.53 -22.27
N PRO A 309 8.08 -21.47 -22.44
CA PRO A 309 7.59 -20.10 -22.59
C PRO A 309 6.72 -19.93 -23.84
N GLU A 310 5.54 -19.31 -23.69
CA GLU A 310 4.62 -19.01 -24.81
C GLU A 310 5.13 -17.83 -25.68
N PHE A 311 5.97 -16.96 -25.12
CA PHE A 311 6.52 -15.77 -25.78
C PHE A 311 8.01 -15.63 -25.46
N ALA A 312 8.85 -15.21 -26.41
CA ALA A 312 10.26 -14.93 -26.13
C ALA A 312 10.40 -13.54 -25.48
N MET A 313 11.48 -13.35 -24.70
CA MET A 313 11.70 -12.10 -23.94
C MET A 313 11.70 -10.83 -24.82
N LYS A 314 12.10 -10.95 -26.09
CA LYS A 314 12.05 -9.87 -27.08
C LYS A 314 10.61 -9.42 -27.40
N ASP A 315 9.65 -10.34 -27.47
CA ASP A 315 8.28 -10.09 -27.96
C ASP A 315 7.43 -9.38 -26.89
N VAL A 316 7.78 -9.57 -25.61
CA VAL A 316 7.12 -8.95 -24.45
C VAL A 316 7.96 -7.83 -23.80
N ARG A 317 9.09 -7.43 -24.41
CA ARG A 317 10.06 -6.53 -23.78
C ARG A 317 9.45 -5.19 -23.35
N ASP A 318 8.71 -4.53 -24.24
CA ASP A 318 8.12 -3.20 -23.94
C ASP A 318 7.05 -3.28 -22.84
N TYR A 319 6.29 -4.38 -22.81
CA TYR A 319 5.33 -4.66 -21.75
C TYR A 319 6.05 -4.85 -20.40
N LEU A 320 7.15 -5.63 -20.37
CA LEU A 320 7.98 -5.80 -19.18
C LEU A 320 8.61 -4.48 -18.72
N VAL A 321 9.15 -3.67 -19.63
CA VAL A 321 9.71 -2.34 -19.33
C VAL A 321 8.66 -1.46 -18.66
N LYS A 322 7.44 -1.38 -19.21
CA LYS A 322 6.34 -0.64 -18.58
C LYS A 322 5.98 -1.20 -17.20
N MET A 323 5.71 -2.51 -17.11
CA MET A 323 5.29 -3.17 -15.88
C MET A 323 6.31 -3.01 -14.74
N VAL A 324 7.60 -3.20 -15.03
CA VAL A 324 8.69 -3.02 -14.05
C VAL A 324 8.86 -1.53 -13.69
N THR A 325 8.70 -0.61 -14.64
CA THR A 325 8.72 0.84 -14.36
C THR A 325 7.59 1.23 -13.42
N ASP A 326 6.36 0.77 -13.68
CA ASP A 326 5.19 1.07 -12.84
C ASP A 326 5.32 0.43 -11.44
N GLN A 327 5.77 -0.82 -11.35
CA GLN A 327 6.01 -1.51 -10.07
C GLN A 327 7.10 -0.81 -9.23
N LYS A 328 8.25 -0.47 -9.84
CA LYS A 328 9.32 0.26 -9.15
C LYS A 328 8.90 1.68 -8.77
N SER A 329 8.13 2.35 -9.62
CA SER A 329 7.54 3.66 -9.28
C SER A 329 6.67 3.56 -8.04
N GLN A 330 5.79 2.55 -7.94
CA GLN A 330 4.95 2.35 -6.76
C GLN A 330 5.77 2.04 -5.50
N ALA A 331 6.79 1.19 -5.59
CA ALA A 331 7.68 0.88 -4.47
C ALA A 331 8.43 2.12 -3.97
N GLU A 332 9.00 2.93 -4.88
CA GLU A 332 9.69 4.17 -4.53
C GLU A 332 8.74 5.25 -4.01
N MET A 333 7.54 5.40 -4.57
CA MET A 333 6.51 6.28 -4.04
C MET A 333 6.10 5.90 -2.60
N ALA A 334 5.97 4.60 -2.29
CA ALA A 334 5.68 4.12 -0.95
C ALA A 334 6.86 4.37 0.02
N ARG A 335 8.11 4.09 -0.41
CA ARG A 335 9.34 4.35 0.34
C ARG A 335 9.50 5.83 0.66
N HIS A 336 9.24 6.70 -0.32
CA HIS A 336 9.25 8.15 -0.15
C HIS A 336 8.13 8.64 0.78
N LEU A 337 6.90 8.14 0.65
CA LEU A 337 5.81 8.50 1.58
C LEU A 337 6.15 8.13 3.03
N LEU A 338 6.70 6.94 3.26
CA LEU A 338 7.14 6.51 4.59
C LEU A 338 8.26 7.41 5.15
N ALA A 339 9.25 7.76 4.32
CA ALA A 339 10.32 8.69 4.70
C ALA A 339 9.81 10.12 4.95
N ILE A 340 8.76 10.58 4.25
CA ILE A 340 8.11 11.87 4.53
C ILE A 340 7.35 11.79 5.86
N LYS A 341 6.56 10.74 6.11
CA LYS A 341 5.88 10.52 7.41
C LYS A 341 6.88 10.48 8.57
N GLY A 342 7.97 9.73 8.45
CA GLY A 342 8.96 9.54 9.53
C GLY A 342 9.59 10.83 10.06
N ARG A 343 9.71 11.88 9.23
CA ARG A 343 10.25 13.22 9.59
C ARG A 343 9.19 14.31 9.73
N THR A 344 7.91 13.97 9.60
CA THR A 344 6.80 14.93 9.71
C THR A 344 6.01 14.59 10.95
N ARG A 345 6.11 15.42 12.00
CA ARG A 345 5.31 15.24 13.20
C ARG A 345 3.83 15.42 12.89
N VAL A 346 3.02 14.43 13.26
CA VAL A 346 1.56 14.49 13.25
C VAL A 346 1.07 14.19 14.65
N ASP A 347 0.38 15.14 15.27
CA ASP A 347 -0.38 14.95 16.50
C ASP A 347 -1.85 14.72 16.16
N ASN A 348 -2.33 13.50 16.39
CA ASN A 348 -3.68 13.05 16.08
C ASN A 348 -4.54 13.08 17.35
N TYR A 349 -5.24 14.19 17.55
CA TYR A 349 -6.13 14.43 18.70
C TYR A 349 -7.44 13.62 18.69
N LEU A 350 -7.74 12.87 17.61
CA LEU A 350 -8.89 11.94 17.59
C LEU A 350 -8.49 10.56 18.12
N MET A 351 -7.25 10.13 17.86
CA MET A 351 -6.71 8.83 18.25
C MET A 351 -5.76 8.89 19.45
N ASN A 352 -5.49 10.09 19.98
CA ASN A 352 -4.48 10.38 21.01
C ASN A 352 -3.08 9.81 20.69
N THR A 353 -2.66 9.88 19.42
CA THR A 353 -1.34 9.41 18.96
C THR A 353 -0.50 10.55 18.39
N THR A 354 0.82 10.51 18.64
CA THR A 354 1.81 11.32 17.93
C THR A 354 2.68 10.40 17.07
N THR A 355 2.90 10.75 15.80
CA THR A 355 3.79 10.03 14.89
C THR A 355 4.81 10.96 14.23
N GLY A 356 5.94 10.40 13.79
CA GLY A 356 7.03 11.13 13.14
C GLY A 356 7.92 11.94 14.11
N ALA A 357 9.17 12.16 13.71
CA ALA A 357 10.13 12.94 14.48
C ALA A 357 10.29 14.37 13.91
N VAL A 358 10.16 15.40 14.75
CA VAL A 358 10.65 16.74 14.38
C VAL A 358 12.17 16.74 14.50
N ALA A 359 12.87 16.99 13.40
CA ALA A 359 14.26 17.41 13.45
C ALA A 359 14.34 18.81 14.11
N ARG A 360 14.35 18.83 15.45
CA ARG A 360 14.39 20.06 16.25
C ARG A 360 15.69 20.80 15.95
N LYS A 361 15.62 21.81 15.06
CA LYS A 361 16.67 22.84 14.97
C LYS A 361 16.70 23.58 16.30
N THR A 362 17.54 23.09 17.21
CA THR A 362 17.85 23.75 18.47
C THR A 362 18.60 25.02 18.17
N ARG A 363 17.85 26.11 17.91
CA ARG A 363 18.35 27.46 18.19
C ARG A 363 18.64 27.49 19.68
N GLN A 364 19.90 27.32 20.07
CA GLN A 364 20.38 27.77 21.37
C GLN A 364 20.14 29.29 21.39
N ALA A 365 19.08 29.71 22.08
CA ALA A 365 18.97 31.09 22.51
C ALA A 365 20.08 31.30 23.54
N GLY A 366 21.16 31.97 23.12
CA GLY A 366 22.34 32.24 23.94
C GLY A 366 22.00 33.19 25.07
N PHE A 367 21.44 32.67 26.16
CA PHE A 367 21.23 33.41 27.40
C PHE A 367 22.57 33.59 28.12
N ASN A 368 23.37 34.55 27.65
CA ASN A 368 24.55 35.01 28.36
C ASN A 368 24.12 35.51 29.74
N ARG A 369 24.49 34.78 30.79
CA ARG A 369 24.27 35.20 32.17
C ARG A 369 25.47 36.05 32.61
N PRO A 370 25.31 37.36 32.90
CA PRO A 370 26.42 38.18 33.37
C PRO A 370 26.94 37.64 34.71
N ALA A 371 28.26 37.70 34.89
CA ALA A 371 28.95 37.11 36.03
C ALA A 371 29.48 38.19 36.98
N SER A 372 28.76 38.46 38.08
CA SER A 372 29.30 39.20 39.23
C SER A 372 28.40 39.11 40.47
N ALA A 373 28.81 38.30 41.46
CA ALA A 373 28.48 38.45 42.89
C ALA A 373 29.47 37.60 43.70
N LYS A 374 30.14 38.19 44.71
CA LYS A 374 31.03 37.46 45.63
C LYS A 374 30.20 36.84 46.77
N PRO A 375 30.63 35.71 47.37
CA PRO A 375 29.97 35.14 48.54
C PRO A 375 30.28 35.94 49.82
N SER A 376 29.29 36.04 50.71
CA SER A 376 29.44 36.49 52.11
C SER A 376 29.06 35.36 53.06
N SER A 377 29.70 35.32 54.24
CA SER A 377 29.68 34.17 55.17
C SER A 377 28.72 34.31 56.36
N GLY A 378 28.34 33.17 56.94
CA GLY A 378 27.50 33.07 58.16
C GLY A 378 26.02 32.79 57.85
N VAL A 379 25.23 32.09 58.68
CA VAL A 379 25.49 31.49 60.02
C VAL A 379 24.83 30.09 60.08
N ARG A 380 25.20 29.24 61.04
CA ARG A 380 24.81 27.81 61.18
C ARG A 380 24.13 27.52 62.52
N PRO A 381 23.03 26.75 62.52
CA PRO A 381 22.84 25.60 63.43
C PRO A 381 22.82 24.28 62.61
N ALA A 382 23.27 23.09 63.05
CA ALA A 382 23.10 22.37 64.32
C ALA A 382 21.65 21.92 64.56
N GLY A 383 21.30 20.63 64.63
CA GLY A 383 22.09 19.40 64.37
C GLY A 383 21.21 18.15 64.50
N GLY A 384 21.60 17.02 63.90
CA GLY A 384 20.83 15.77 63.93
C GLY A 384 21.66 14.57 63.42
N ALA A 385 21.48 13.39 64.02
CA ALA A 385 22.40 12.26 63.90
C ALA A 385 22.06 11.25 62.78
N VAL A 386 23.07 10.46 62.42
CA VAL A 386 23.04 9.35 61.44
C VAL A 386 23.36 8.05 62.18
N PRO A 387 22.70 6.93 61.84
CA PRO A 387 23.49 5.75 61.47
C PRO A 387 23.05 5.11 60.15
N ARG A 388 24.02 4.44 59.50
CA ARG A 388 23.90 3.77 58.20
C ARG A 388 23.29 2.37 58.35
N GLY A 389 22.48 1.93 57.38
CA GLY A 389 22.21 0.52 57.11
C GLY A 389 22.97 0.03 55.88
N ARG A 390 23.60 -1.16 55.93
CA ARG A 390 24.22 -1.83 54.76
C ARG A 390 23.21 -2.79 54.09
N PRO A 391 23.36 -3.09 52.79
CA PRO A 391 22.47 -4.00 52.07
C PRO A 391 22.65 -5.46 52.53
N ARG A 392 21.60 -6.28 52.36
CA ARG A 392 21.66 -7.74 52.57
C ARG A 392 21.31 -8.50 51.29
N SER A 393 21.97 -9.64 51.14
CA SER A 393 21.98 -10.54 49.97
C SER A 393 20.68 -11.33 49.78
N ALA A 394 20.45 -11.79 48.55
CA ALA A 394 19.39 -12.74 48.22
C ALA A 394 19.70 -14.18 48.71
N PRO A 395 18.66 -15.00 48.97
CA PRO A 395 18.78 -16.44 49.21
C PRO A 395 18.69 -17.27 47.89
N PRO A 396 19.13 -18.54 47.88
CA PRO A 396 19.31 -19.35 46.67
C PRO A 396 18.12 -20.26 46.30
N THR A 397 18.22 -20.90 45.14
CA THR A 397 17.26 -21.85 44.56
C THR A 397 17.27 -23.24 45.22
N ARG A 398 16.06 -23.76 45.50
CA ARG A 398 15.67 -25.18 45.54
C ARG A 398 14.13 -25.24 45.44
N ARG A 399 13.50 -26.31 44.95
CA ARG A 399 14.03 -27.63 44.56
C ARG A 399 13.33 -28.12 43.29
#